data_AF-A0A7Y6UHP4-F1
#
_entry.id   AF-A0A7Y6UHP4-F1
#
_cell.length_a   1.000
_cell.length_b   1.000
_cell.length_c   1.000
_cell.angle_alpha   90.00
_cell.angle_beta   90.00
_cell.angle_gamma   90.00
#
_symmetry.space_group_name_H-M   'P 1'
#
loop_
_entity.id
_entity.type
_entity.pdbx_description
1 polymer ?
#
loop_
_entity_poly.entity_id
_entity_poly.type
_entity_poly.pdbx_seq_one_letter_code
_entity_poly.pdbx_strand_id
1 'polypeptide(L)'
;MRTRVTAQDRIAGGWRGACNEAARMKQRRRAPHPLEHHPSFRAVIAAAPPVADLARELAGDGRDLVATLAIVCGDLAHGFAAPPGSRQRNEAHHRAWITVREIDRTVTAARIGRRAPARLLARAQRAIDRADVMISALPGVVSA
;
A
#
# COMPACT_ATOMS: atom_id res chain seq x y z
N MET A 1 47.78 44.44 8.50
CA MET A 1 48.24 43.04 8.46
C MET A 1 46.99 42.16 8.33
N ARG A 2 46.70 41.65 7.13
CA ARG A 2 45.46 40.92 6.79
C ARG A 2 45.69 39.42 6.97
N THR A 3 45.04 38.82 7.97
CA THR A 3 44.99 37.36 8.14
C THR A 3 43.96 36.78 7.16
N ARG A 4 44.41 35.88 6.29
CA ARG A 4 43.58 35.14 5.33
C ARG A 4 42.71 34.13 6.08
N VAL A 5 41.39 34.26 5.93
CA VAL A 5 40.42 33.21 6.31
C VAL A 5 40.47 32.12 5.25
N THR A 6 40.84 30.90 5.64
CA THR A 6 40.89 29.72 4.78
C THR A 6 39.48 29.18 4.51
N ALA A 7 39.27 28.67 3.30
CA ALA A 7 37.97 28.20 2.78
C ALA A 7 37.43 26.91 3.42
N GLN A 8 38.02 26.44 4.53
CA GLN A 8 37.68 25.16 5.16
C GLN A 8 36.75 25.28 6.39
N ASP A 9 36.52 26.49 6.93
CA ASP A 9 35.65 26.68 8.10
C ASP A 9 34.16 26.92 7.79
N ARG A 10 33.75 26.91 6.50
CA ARG A 10 32.35 27.17 6.12
C ARG A 10 31.43 25.95 6.06
N ILE A 11 31.92 24.75 6.33
CA ILE A 11 31.15 23.50 6.07
C ILE A 11 30.73 22.76 7.37
N ALA A 12 31.04 23.29 8.55
CA ALA A 12 30.76 22.58 9.81
C ALA A 12 29.43 22.94 10.52
N GLY A 13 28.67 23.94 10.04
CA GLY A 13 27.48 24.45 10.74
C GLY A 13 26.12 24.17 10.11
N GLY A 14 26.05 23.71 8.86
CA GLY A 14 24.85 23.88 8.02
C GLY A 14 23.84 22.72 7.97
N TRP A 15 24.13 21.54 8.52
CA TRP A 15 23.37 20.33 8.18
C TRP A 15 22.52 19.72 9.30
N ARG A 16 22.52 20.30 10.51
CA ARG A 16 21.65 19.81 11.61
C ARG A 16 20.31 20.54 11.71
N GLY A 17 20.17 21.75 11.14
CA GLY A 17 18.91 22.49 11.12
C GLY A 17 17.91 21.95 10.08
N ALA A 18 18.38 21.63 8.87
CA ALA A 18 17.53 21.21 7.75
C ALA A 18 16.85 19.85 7.97
N CYS A 19 17.48 18.91 8.70
CA CYS A 19 16.87 17.62 9.02
C CYS A 19 15.70 17.73 10.02
N ASN A 20 15.77 18.69 10.95
CA ASN A 20 14.66 18.95 11.89
C ASN A 20 13.52 19.72 11.23
N GLU A 21 13.80 20.55 10.22
CA GLU A 21 12.79 21.29 9.48
C GLU A 21 12.02 20.41 8.50
N ALA A 22 12.69 19.44 7.84
CA ALA A 22 12.03 18.41 7.03
C ALA A 22 11.18 17.44 7.89
N ALA A 23 11.63 17.13 9.11
CA ALA A 23 10.85 16.36 10.08
C ALA A 23 9.62 17.15 10.59
N ARG A 24 9.77 18.46 10.84
CA ARG A 24 8.66 19.35 11.21
C ARG A 24 7.67 19.58 10.06
N MET A 25 8.12 19.66 8.80
CA MET A 25 7.22 19.78 7.65
C MET A 25 6.47 18.47 7.32
N LYS A 26 7.06 17.30 7.58
CA LYS A 26 6.35 15.99 7.51
C LYS A 26 5.25 15.84 8.56
N GLN A 27 5.24 16.70 9.57
CA GLN A 27 4.25 16.74 10.64
C GLN A 27 3.19 17.83 10.45
N ARG A 28 3.08 18.42 9.23
CA ARG A 28 1.79 18.94 8.79
C ARG A 28 0.84 17.76 8.74
N ARG A 29 0.10 17.57 9.83
CA ARG A 29 -1.06 16.68 9.94
C ARG A 29 -1.91 16.86 8.68
N ARG A 30 -1.66 16.05 7.66
CA ARG A 30 -2.69 15.76 6.66
C ARG A 30 -3.82 15.20 7.50
N ALA A 31 -4.94 15.92 7.54
CA ALA A 31 -6.16 15.35 8.07
C ALA A 31 -6.28 13.97 7.42
N PRO A 32 -6.29 12.88 8.20
CA PRO A 32 -6.35 11.54 7.64
C PRO A 32 -7.53 11.51 6.67
N HIS A 33 -7.25 11.12 5.43
CA HIS A 33 -8.29 11.11 4.41
C HIS A 33 -9.41 10.20 4.92
N PRO A 34 -10.71 10.53 4.75
CA PRO A 34 -11.80 9.72 5.31
C PRO A 34 -11.70 8.22 4.97
N LEU A 35 -11.08 7.90 3.83
CA LEU A 35 -10.76 6.55 3.36
C LEU A 35 -9.74 5.80 4.23
N GLU A 36 -8.77 6.49 4.82
CA GLU A 36 -7.71 5.90 5.66
C GLU A 36 -8.24 5.30 6.96
N HIS A 37 -9.49 5.60 7.34
CA HIS A 37 -10.14 5.02 8.51
C HIS A 37 -10.94 3.75 8.20
N HIS A 38 -11.29 3.49 6.92
CA HIS A 38 -12.12 2.34 6.60
C HIS A 38 -11.32 1.03 6.75
N PRO A 39 -11.83 0.02 7.49
CA PRO A 39 -11.08 -1.21 7.77
C PRO A 39 -10.63 -1.94 6.49
N SER A 40 -11.48 -1.98 5.46
CA SER A 40 -11.17 -2.59 4.16
C SER A 40 -10.02 -1.87 3.45
N PHE A 41 -10.04 -0.54 3.39
CA PHE A 41 -8.95 0.22 2.77
C PHE A 41 -7.64 0.08 3.55
N ARG A 42 -7.70 0.13 4.89
CA ARG A 42 -6.53 -0.10 5.75
C ARG A 42 -5.94 -1.48 5.57
N ALA A 43 -6.76 -2.52 5.37
CA ALA A 43 -6.28 -3.87 5.16
C ALA A 43 -5.46 -3.98 3.85
N VAL A 44 -5.93 -3.34 2.76
CA VAL A 44 -5.20 -3.31 1.48
C VAL A 44 -3.88 -2.55 1.61
N ILE A 45 -3.89 -1.38 2.25
CA ILE A 45 -2.65 -0.61 2.50
C ILE A 45 -1.68 -1.40 3.38
N ALA A 46 -2.16 -2.11 4.39
CA ALA A 46 -1.33 -2.96 5.26
C ALA A 46 -0.76 -4.18 4.52
N ALA A 47 -1.37 -4.60 3.41
CA ALA A 47 -0.85 -5.67 2.56
C ALA A 47 0.30 -5.20 1.65
N ALA A 48 0.45 -3.90 1.41
CA ALA A 48 1.47 -3.38 0.50
C ALA A 48 2.90 -3.75 0.89
N PRO A 49 3.37 -3.63 2.15
CA PRO A 49 4.74 -4.01 2.49
C PRO A 49 5.01 -5.51 2.32
N PRO A 50 4.17 -6.44 2.83
CA PRO A 50 4.35 -7.88 2.58
C PRO A 50 4.34 -8.26 1.10
N VAL A 51 3.46 -7.65 0.29
CA VAL A 51 3.38 -7.90 -1.15
C VAL A 51 4.61 -7.35 -1.87
N ALA A 52 5.08 -6.16 -1.50
CA ALA A 52 6.29 -5.58 -2.07
C ALA A 52 7.55 -6.39 -1.72
N ASP A 53 7.63 -6.90 -0.48
CA ASP A 53 8.73 -7.79 -0.07
C ASP A 53 8.72 -9.09 -0.90
N LEU A 54 7.54 -9.69 -1.12
CA LEU A 54 7.40 -10.88 -1.97
C LEU A 54 7.71 -10.58 -3.45
N ALA A 55 7.23 -9.45 -3.96
CA ALA A 55 7.42 -9.03 -5.35
C ALA A 55 8.89 -8.92 -5.76
N ARG A 56 9.78 -8.55 -4.83
CA ARG A 56 11.22 -8.49 -5.10
C ARG A 56 11.85 -9.86 -5.38
N GLU A 57 11.23 -10.93 -4.89
CA GLU A 57 11.73 -12.30 -5.03
C GLU A 57 11.13 -13.04 -6.24
N LEU A 58 9.98 -12.57 -6.75
CA LEU A 58 9.31 -13.18 -7.90
C LEU A 58 9.85 -12.59 -9.21
N ALA A 59 10.59 -13.41 -9.97
CA ALA A 59 11.05 -13.03 -11.30
C ALA A 59 9.86 -12.80 -12.25
N GLY A 60 9.82 -11.66 -12.95
CA GLY A 60 8.80 -11.31 -13.93
C GLY A 60 7.45 -10.87 -13.32
N ASP A 61 6.87 -11.70 -12.45
CA ASP A 61 5.50 -11.55 -11.95
C ASP A 61 5.37 -10.55 -10.77
N GLY A 62 6.48 -10.20 -10.13
CA GLY A 62 6.45 -9.41 -8.89
C GLY A 62 5.97 -7.98 -9.06
N ARG A 63 6.29 -7.31 -10.18
CA ARG A 63 5.85 -5.92 -10.43
C ARG A 63 4.35 -5.83 -10.60
N ASP A 64 3.76 -6.84 -11.23
CA ASP A 64 2.33 -6.90 -11.49
C ASP A 64 1.55 -7.02 -10.18
N LEU A 65 2.05 -7.77 -9.18
CA LEU A 65 1.40 -7.84 -7.86
C LEU A 65 1.24 -6.48 -7.18
N VAL A 66 2.27 -5.63 -7.23
CA VAL A 66 2.22 -4.29 -6.61
C VAL A 66 1.28 -3.38 -7.41
N ALA A 67 1.33 -3.45 -8.74
CA ALA A 67 0.44 -2.69 -9.60
C ALA A 67 -1.03 -3.09 -9.39
N THR A 68 -1.33 -4.38 -9.34
CA THR A 68 -2.68 -4.91 -9.08
C THR A 68 -3.18 -4.49 -7.70
N LEU A 69 -2.32 -4.45 -6.67
CA LEU A 69 -2.72 -3.93 -5.36
C LEU A 69 -3.07 -2.42 -5.42
N ALA A 70 -2.37 -1.63 -6.24
CA ALA A 70 -2.71 -0.23 -6.47
C ALA A 70 -4.07 -0.05 -7.17
N ILE A 71 -4.42 -0.95 -8.09
CA ILE A 71 -5.76 -0.99 -8.73
C ILE A 71 -6.84 -1.22 -7.67
N VAL A 72 -6.65 -2.16 -6.75
CA VAL A 72 -7.59 -2.39 -5.62
C VAL A 72 -7.80 -1.12 -4.81
N CYS A 73 -6.72 -0.40 -4.48
CA CYS A 73 -6.82 0.89 -3.78
C CYS A 73 -7.64 1.91 -4.57
N GLY A 74 -7.45 1.98 -5.89
CA GLY A 74 -8.21 2.87 -6.78
C GLY A 74 -9.70 2.55 -6.80
N ASP A 75 -10.06 1.28 -6.98
CA ASP A 75 -11.46 0.84 -6.98
C ASP A 75 -12.14 1.09 -5.63
N LEU A 76 -11.45 0.83 -4.50
CA LEU A 76 -11.98 1.16 -3.18
C LEU A 76 -12.17 2.67 -3.00
N ALA A 77 -11.19 3.48 -3.41
CA ALA A 77 -11.32 4.93 -3.33
C ALA A 77 -12.51 5.45 -4.16
N HIS A 78 -12.71 4.91 -5.36
CA HIS A 78 -13.85 5.22 -6.21
C HIS A 78 -15.18 4.78 -5.57
N GLY A 79 -15.25 3.55 -5.02
CA GLY A 79 -16.43 3.03 -4.36
C GLY A 79 -16.83 3.86 -3.13
N PHE A 80 -15.88 4.21 -2.29
CA PHE A 80 -16.14 5.02 -1.11
C PHE A 80 -16.46 6.50 -1.42
N ALA A 81 -16.02 7.02 -2.57
CA ALA A 81 -16.43 8.34 -3.06
C ALA A 81 -17.87 8.36 -3.59
N ALA A 82 -18.40 7.22 -4.04
CA ALA A 82 -19.76 7.10 -4.55
C ALA A 82 -20.82 7.06 -3.41
N PRO A 83 -22.08 7.49 -3.69
CA PRO A 83 -23.14 7.49 -2.70
C PRO A 83 -23.37 6.09 -2.08
N PRO A 84 -23.61 5.99 -0.75
CA PRO A 84 -23.96 4.74 -0.10
C PRO A 84 -25.14 4.04 -0.79
N GLY A 85 -25.04 2.73 -1.01
CA GLY A 85 -26.10 1.92 -1.65
C GLY A 85 -26.23 2.09 -3.16
N SER A 86 -25.50 3.02 -3.78
CA SER A 86 -25.52 3.17 -5.24
C SER A 86 -24.94 1.94 -5.95
N ARG A 87 -25.47 1.64 -7.14
CA ARG A 87 -24.93 0.59 -8.01
C ARG A 87 -23.44 0.79 -8.30
N GLN A 88 -23.03 2.04 -8.59
CA GLN A 88 -21.64 2.40 -8.85
C GLN A 88 -20.71 2.02 -7.69
N ARG A 89 -21.14 2.28 -6.44
CA ARG A 89 -20.38 1.91 -5.25
C ARG A 89 -20.21 0.40 -5.13
N ASN A 90 -21.31 -0.34 -5.27
CA ASN A 90 -21.30 -1.80 -5.15
C ASN A 90 -20.42 -2.43 -6.25
N GLU A 91 -20.52 -1.96 -7.49
CA GLU A 91 -19.68 -2.43 -8.59
C GLU A 91 -18.19 -2.15 -8.35
N ALA A 92 -17.85 -0.97 -7.82
CA ALA A 92 -16.45 -0.64 -7.49
C ALA A 92 -15.89 -1.53 -6.38
N HIS A 93 -16.65 -1.74 -5.30
CA HIS A 93 -16.25 -2.67 -4.25
C HIS A 93 -16.12 -4.12 -4.74
N HIS A 94 -17.04 -4.55 -5.62
CA HIS A 94 -17.02 -5.89 -6.19
C HIS A 94 -15.81 -6.11 -7.11
N ARG A 95 -15.45 -5.12 -7.95
CA ARG A 95 -14.20 -5.17 -8.73
C ARG A 95 -12.97 -5.24 -7.82
N ALA A 96 -12.89 -4.40 -6.79
CA ALA A 96 -11.80 -4.45 -5.82
C ALA A 96 -11.67 -5.84 -5.18
N TRP A 97 -12.80 -6.48 -4.86
CA TRP A 97 -12.82 -7.84 -4.31
C TRP A 97 -12.28 -8.87 -5.30
N ILE A 98 -12.78 -8.88 -6.55
CA ILE A 98 -12.30 -9.78 -7.60
C ILE A 98 -10.78 -9.63 -7.78
N THR A 99 -10.29 -8.40 -7.88
CA THR A 99 -8.88 -8.11 -8.08
C THR A 99 -8.02 -8.57 -6.90
N VAL A 100 -8.50 -8.46 -5.65
CA VAL A 100 -7.80 -9.06 -4.49
C VAL A 100 -7.73 -10.58 -4.58
N ARG A 101 -8.78 -11.24 -5.07
CA ARG A 101 -8.76 -12.70 -5.27
C ARG A 101 -7.83 -13.13 -6.41
N GLU A 102 -7.58 -12.27 -7.39
CA GLU A 102 -6.55 -12.53 -8.41
C GLU A 102 -5.13 -12.46 -7.82
N ILE A 103 -4.89 -11.52 -6.91
CA ILE A 103 -3.64 -11.46 -6.14
C ILE A 103 -3.47 -12.74 -5.30
N ASP A 104 -4.52 -13.16 -4.57
CA ASP A 104 -4.53 -14.40 -3.78
C ASP A 104 -4.16 -15.63 -4.63
N ARG A 105 -4.80 -15.81 -5.79
CA ARG A 105 -4.47 -16.90 -6.71
C ARG A 105 -3.00 -16.87 -7.15
N THR A 106 -2.48 -15.68 -7.45
CA THR A 106 -1.06 -15.52 -7.85
C THR A 106 -0.12 -15.90 -6.70
N VAL A 107 -0.39 -15.45 -5.48
CA VAL A 107 0.41 -15.79 -4.28
C VAL A 107 0.32 -17.29 -4.00
N THR A 108 -0.87 -17.88 -4.11
CA THR A 108 -1.08 -19.33 -3.96
C THR A 108 -0.32 -20.13 -5.01
N ALA A 109 -0.33 -19.70 -6.28
CA ALA A 109 0.42 -20.33 -7.35
C ALA A 109 1.95 -20.21 -7.15
N ALA A 110 2.43 -19.07 -6.65
CA ALA A 110 3.82 -18.89 -6.25
C ALA A 110 4.21 -19.82 -5.08
N ARG A 111 3.30 -20.04 -4.14
CA ARG A 111 3.48 -20.96 -3.01
C ARG A 111 3.56 -22.42 -3.45
N ILE A 112 2.63 -22.87 -4.30
CA ILE A 112 2.62 -24.24 -4.85
C ILE A 112 3.91 -24.49 -5.65
N GLY A 113 4.29 -23.53 -6.49
CA GLY A 113 5.53 -23.60 -7.28
C GLY A 113 6.81 -23.31 -6.50
N ARG A 114 6.73 -23.05 -5.17
CA ARG A 114 7.87 -22.71 -4.30
C ARG A 114 8.78 -21.60 -4.90
N ARG A 115 8.18 -20.61 -5.56
CA ARG A 115 8.89 -19.56 -6.33
C ARG A 115 9.56 -18.48 -5.47
N ALA A 116 9.34 -18.50 -4.16
CA ALA A 116 9.90 -17.54 -3.21
C ALA A 116 10.06 -18.20 -1.82
N PRO A 117 10.82 -17.59 -0.89
CA PRO A 117 10.93 -18.08 0.48
C PRO A 117 9.56 -18.24 1.17
N ALA A 118 9.31 -19.41 1.78
CA ALA A 118 8.02 -19.75 2.40
C ALA A 118 7.53 -18.71 3.42
N ARG A 119 8.45 -18.09 4.17
CA ARG A 119 8.13 -17.02 5.14
C ARG A 119 7.51 -15.79 4.49
N LEU A 120 7.96 -15.41 3.29
CA LEU A 120 7.47 -14.23 2.58
C LEU A 120 6.10 -14.53 1.98
N LEU A 121 5.95 -15.70 1.36
CA LEU A 121 4.66 -16.19 0.86
C LEU A 121 3.61 -16.23 1.96
N ALA A 122 3.91 -16.83 3.12
CA ALA A 122 2.97 -16.91 4.24
C ALA A 122 2.62 -15.55 4.85
N ARG A 123 3.54 -14.57 4.79
CA ARG A 123 3.29 -13.20 5.26
C ARG A 123 2.40 -12.43 4.29
N ALA A 124 2.69 -12.51 2.98
CA ALA A 124 1.88 -11.90 1.94
C ALA A 124 0.47 -12.50 1.91
N GLN A 125 0.36 -13.83 1.95
CA GLN A 125 -0.92 -14.55 1.97
C GLN A 125 -1.83 -14.06 3.10
N ARG A 126 -1.33 -14.06 4.35
CA ARG A 126 -2.11 -13.59 5.51
C ARG A 126 -2.59 -12.15 5.37
N ALA A 127 -1.80 -11.29 4.73
CA ALA A 127 -2.19 -9.91 4.51
C ALA A 127 -3.27 -9.77 3.42
N ILE A 128 -3.19 -10.58 2.36
CA ILE A 128 -4.19 -10.66 1.31
C ILE A 128 -5.49 -11.30 1.82
N ASP A 129 -5.43 -12.38 2.60
CA ASP A 129 -6.60 -13.01 3.24
C ASP A 129 -7.36 -12.00 4.10
N ARG A 130 -6.62 -11.18 4.87
CA ARG A 130 -7.21 -10.12 5.68
C ARG A 130 -7.89 -9.07 4.81
N ALA A 131 -7.28 -8.68 3.68
CA ALA A 131 -7.90 -7.73 2.75
C ALA A 131 -9.16 -8.32 2.12
N ASP A 132 -9.13 -9.57 1.67
CA ASP A 132 -10.27 -10.30 1.10
C ASP A 132 -11.46 -10.34 2.05
N VAL A 133 -11.25 -10.74 3.31
CA VAL A 133 -12.29 -10.74 4.35
C VAL A 133 -12.88 -9.36 4.59
N MET A 134 -12.04 -8.31 4.61
CA MET A 134 -12.52 -6.96 4.90
C MET A 134 -13.26 -6.33 3.71
N ILE A 135 -12.91 -6.69 2.47
CA ILE A 135 -13.59 -6.20 1.27
C ILE A 135 -14.89 -6.98 1.03
N SER A 136 -14.90 -8.30 1.23
CA SER A 136 -16.12 -9.12 1.11
C SER A 136 -17.23 -8.70 2.08
N ALA A 137 -16.87 -8.12 3.22
CA ALA A 137 -17.82 -7.54 4.18
C ALA A 137 -18.46 -6.22 3.71
N LEU A 138 -18.05 -5.65 2.57
CA LEU A 138 -18.64 -4.42 2.05
C LEU A 138 -20.03 -4.67 1.46
N PRO A 139 -20.96 -3.70 1.58
CA PRO A 139 -22.27 -3.78 0.94
C PRO A 139 -22.14 -4.02 -0.57
N GLY A 140 -22.94 -4.95 -1.09
CA GLY A 140 -23.03 -5.25 -2.52
C GLY A 140 -21.91 -6.14 -3.09
N VAL A 141 -21.00 -6.68 -2.25
CA VAL A 141 -19.91 -7.53 -2.74
C VAL A 141 -20.29 -9.01 -2.85
N VAL A 142 -20.95 -9.58 -1.83
CA VAL A 142 -21.32 -11.01 -1.78
C VAL A 142 -22.84 -11.23 -1.94
N SER A 143 -23.65 -10.18 -1.85
CA SER A 143 -25.12 -10.24 -1.90
C SER A 143 -25.72 -9.79 -3.24
N ALA A 144 -25.01 -9.98 -4.35
CA ALA A 144 -25.50 -9.67 -5.71
C ALA A 144 -26.09 -10.91 -6.38
#